data_AF-A0A653DDA0-F1
#
_entry.id   AF-A0A653DDA0-F1
#
_cell.length_a   1.000
_cell.length_b   1.000
_cell.length_c   1.000
_cell.angle_alpha   90.00
_cell.angle_beta   90.00
_cell.angle_gamma   90.00
#
_symmetry.space_group_name_H-M   'P 1'
#
loop_
_entity.id
_entity.type
_entity.pdbx_description
1 polymer ?
#
loop_
_entity_poly.entity_id
_entity_poly.type
_entity_poly.pdbx_seq_one_letter_code
_entity_poly.pdbx_strand_id
1 'polypeptide(L)'
;MSASRKKDFSAYKASTGFAAIQLYAGNLLSQPWRKEYRTIKTYCGFYKHQVEANLVGAEILFESMGYKRDRDGILVLSGPICPDRVSAVSRDCLIAYVECQILKIIWEELSSACMNTTWLEVLEYRRGHICSPEQAVKSFKYKQHQPPQYHEHSRAQM
;
A
#
# COMPACT_ATOMS: atom_id res chain seq x y z
N MET A 1 -6.73 5.29 4.12
CA MET A 1 -5.70 4.36 3.62
C MET A 1 -5.98 2.94 4.13
N SER A 2 -5.55 1.88 3.44
CA SER A 2 -5.81 0.49 3.87
C SER A 2 -5.35 0.22 5.31
N ALA A 3 -4.21 0.78 5.71
CA ALA A 3 -3.65 0.63 7.05
C ALA A 3 -4.54 1.11 8.20
N SER A 4 -5.41 2.10 7.96
CA SER A 4 -6.33 2.62 8.98
C SER A 4 -7.75 2.05 8.87
N ARG A 5 -8.10 1.40 7.75
CA ARG A 5 -9.48 0.98 7.44
C ARG A 5 -9.68 -0.53 7.43
N LYS A 6 -8.63 -1.33 7.21
CA LYS A 6 -8.69 -2.80 7.29
C LYS A 6 -8.20 -3.27 8.65
N LYS A 7 -9.05 -4.00 9.38
CA LYS A 7 -8.73 -4.56 10.70
C LYS A 7 -7.54 -5.53 10.67
N ASP A 8 -7.38 -6.22 9.55
CA ASP A 8 -6.40 -7.27 9.29
C ASP A 8 -5.31 -6.81 8.31
N PHE A 9 -5.04 -5.50 8.27
CA PHE A 9 -4.01 -4.92 7.43
C PHE A 9 -2.63 -5.48 7.77
N SER A 10 -1.87 -5.80 6.73
CA SER A 10 -0.44 -6.06 6.80
C SER A 10 0.23 -5.62 5.51
N ALA A 11 1.53 -5.30 5.58
CA ALA A 11 2.29 -4.98 4.38
C ALA A 11 2.36 -6.18 3.41
N TYR A 12 2.23 -7.42 3.90
CA TYR A 12 2.08 -8.61 3.06
C TYR A 12 0.85 -8.51 2.15
N LYS A 13 -0.33 -8.28 2.73
CA LYS A 13 -1.58 -8.15 1.96
C LYS A 13 -1.50 -6.97 1.00
N ALA A 14 -1.08 -5.80 1.49
CA ALA A 14 -0.95 -4.61 0.66
C ALA A 14 -0.01 -4.86 -0.54
N SER A 15 1.12 -5.54 -0.33
CA SER A 15 2.05 -5.89 -1.41
C SER A 15 1.41 -6.77 -2.47
N THR A 16 0.60 -7.76 -2.09
CA THR A 16 -0.14 -8.61 -3.03
C THR A 16 -1.10 -7.79 -3.88
N GLY A 17 -1.83 -6.86 -3.28
CA GLY A 17 -2.75 -5.98 -4.00
C GLY A 17 -2.04 -5.07 -5.01
N PHE A 18 -0.94 -4.42 -4.61
CA PHE A 18 -0.18 -3.56 -5.51
C PHE A 18 0.48 -4.35 -6.64
N ALA A 19 1.04 -5.53 -6.36
CA ALA A 19 1.60 -6.41 -7.39
C ALA A 19 0.54 -6.87 -8.40
N ALA A 20 -0.66 -7.23 -7.93
CA ALA A 20 -1.75 -7.63 -8.80
C ALA A 20 -2.16 -6.52 -9.78
N ILE A 21 -2.25 -5.27 -9.31
CA ILE A 21 -2.58 -4.12 -10.16
C ILE A 21 -1.43 -3.78 -11.10
N GLN A 22 -0.18 -3.83 -10.62
CA GLN A 22 1.02 -3.60 -11.43
C GLN A 22 1.09 -4.58 -12.62
N LEU A 23 0.90 -5.87 -12.38
CA LEU A 23 0.88 -6.90 -13.41
C LEU A 23 -0.29 -6.72 -14.38
N TYR A 24 -1.48 -6.39 -13.85
CA TYR A 24 -2.65 -6.11 -14.67
C TYR A 24 -2.41 -4.94 -15.63
N ALA A 25 -1.83 -3.85 -15.15
CA ALA A 25 -1.46 -2.69 -15.98
C ALA A 25 -0.40 -3.05 -17.04
N GLY A 26 0.58 -3.88 -16.69
CA GLY A 26 1.57 -4.39 -17.65
C GLY A 26 0.96 -5.26 -18.75
N ASN A 27 -0.03 -6.09 -18.40
CA ASN A 27 -0.77 -6.89 -19.37
C ASN A 27 -1.65 -6.01 -20.28
N LEU A 28 -2.26 -4.96 -19.75
CA LEU A 28 -3.01 -3.99 -20.55
C LEU A 28 -2.11 -3.27 -21.56
N LEU A 29 -0.89 -2.90 -21.19
CA LEU A 29 0.09 -2.26 -22.08
C LEU A 29 0.55 -3.19 -23.20
N SER A 30 0.83 -4.45 -22.87
CA SER A 30 1.32 -5.44 -23.84
C SER A 30 0.23 -5.97 -24.76
N GLN A 31 -1.02 -6.04 -24.29
CA GLN A 31 -2.14 -6.64 -25.02
C GLN A 31 -3.42 -5.79 -24.95
N PRO A 32 -3.40 -4.51 -25.39
CA PRO A 32 -4.51 -3.56 -25.21
C PRO A 32 -5.80 -3.90 -25.99
N TRP A 33 -5.75 -4.84 -26.93
CA TRP A 33 -6.92 -5.29 -27.71
C TRP A 33 -7.73 -6.39 -27.01
N ARG A 34 -7.15 -7.08 -26.03
CA ARG A 34 -7.81 -8.17 -25.31
C ARG A 34 -8.99 -7.65 -24.49
N LYS A 35 -10.15 -8.28 -24.64
CA LYS A 35 -11.39 -7.81 -23.99
C LYS A 35 -11.33 -7.98 -22.48
N GLU A 36 -10.64 -9.02 -21.97
CA GLU A 36 -10.46 -9.25 -20.53
C GLU A 36 -9.72 -8.12 -19.82
N TYR A 37 -8.87 -7.37 -20.54
CA TYR A 37 -8.19 -6.20 -20.00
C TYR A 37 -9.01 -4.92 -20.18
N ARG A 38 -10.06 -4.91 -21.00
CA ARG A 38 -10.90 -3.71 -21.19
C ARG A 38 -12.10 -3.65 -20.25
N THR A 39 -12.43 -4.76 -19.61
CA THR A 39 -13.58 -4.86 -18.71
C THR A 39 -13.20 -5.62 -17.45
N ILE A 40 -13.34 -4.98 -16.28
CA ILE A 40 -13.11 -5.60 -14.98
C ILE A 40 -14.43 -5.67 -14.24
N LYS A 41 -14.85 -6.89 -13.90
CA LYS A 41 -16.00 -7.11 -13.01
C LYS A 41 -15.49 -7.08 -11.57
N THR A 42 -15.96 -6.16 -10.73
CA THR A 42 -15.48 -6.06 -9.33
C THR A 42 -15.89 -7.26 -8.46
N TYR A 43 -16.85 -8.07 -8.94
CA TYR A 43 -17.25 -9.33 -8.32
C TYR A 43 -16.49 -10.56 -8.84
N CYS A 44 -15.52 -10.41 -9.75
CA CYS A 44 -14.72 -11.54 -10.20
C CYS A 44 -13.68 -11.96 -9.16
N GLY A 45 -13.22 -13.21 -9.24
CA GLY A 45 -12.24 -13.76 -8.30
C GLY A 45 -10.93 -12.98 -8.24
N PHE A 46 -10.42 -12.51 -9.39
CA PHE A 46 -9.24 -11.64 -9.42
C PHE A 46 -9.44 -10.39 -8.56
N TYR A 47 -10.52 -9.64 -8.80
CA TYR A 47 -10.77 -8.39 -8.09
C TYR A 47 -11.02 -8.65 -6.60
N LYS A 48 -11.89 -9.60 -6.26
CA LYS A 48 -12.27 -9.90 -4.88
C LYS A 48 -11.08 -10.37 -4.04
N HIS A 49 -10.29 -11.32 -4.54
CA HIS A 49 -9.25 -11.97 -3.75
C HIS A 49 -7.88 -11.30 -3.84
N GLN A 50 -7.55 -10.70 -4.99
CA GLN A 50 -6.23 -10.10 -5.18
C GLN A 50 -6.25 -8.59 -4.89
N VAL A 51 -7.36 -7.90 -5.16
CA VAL A 51 -7.43 -6.45 -5.06
C VAL A 51 -8.19 -6.01 -3.81
N GLU A 52 -9.49 -6.27 -3.73
CA GLU A 52 -10.38 -5.77 -2.67
C GLU A 52 -10.07 -6.37 -1.29
N ALA A 53 -9.68 -7.65 -1.24
CA ALA A 53 -9.23 -8.28 0.00
C ALA A 53 -7.96 -7.61 0.57
N ASN A 54 -7.15 -6.97 -0.27
CA ASN A 54 -5.83 -6.46 0.10
C ASN A 54 -5.76 -4.94 0.21
N LEU A 55 -6.54 -4.22 -0.60
CA LEU A 55 -6.51 -2.76 -0.72
C LEU A 55 -7.90 -2.17 -0.56
N VAL A 56 -7.97 -0.99 0.05
CA VAL A 56 -9.19 -0.20 0.16
C VAL A 56 -9.18 0.88 -0.91
N GLY A 57 -10.22 0.94 -1.74
CA GLY A 57 -10.37 1.98 -2.76
C GLY A 57 -9.45 1.79 -3.96
N ALA A 58 -9.12 0.55 -4.33
CA ALA A 58 -8.23 0.26 -5.46
C ALA A 58 -8.83 0.69 -6.82
N GLU A 59 -10.13 0.92 -6.89
CA GLU A 59 -10.83 1.43 -8.06
C GLU A 59 -10.20 2.71 -8.59
N ILE A 60 -9.67 3.58 -7.72
CA ILE A 60 -9.06 4.86 -8.13
C ILE A 60 -7.84 4.65 -9.02
N LEU A 61 -7.13 3.52 -8.86
CA LEU A 61 -5.96 3.18 -9.65
C LEU A 61 -6.39 2.77 -11.07
N PHE A 62 -7.48 2.00 -11.18
CA PHE A 62 -8.10 1.69 -12.47
C PHE A 62 -8.68 2.95 -13.13
N GLU A 63 -9.36 3.82 -12.39
CA GLU A 63 -9.85 5.09 -12.91
C GLU A 63 -8.71 5.97 -13.45
N SER A 64 -7.55 5.98 -12.77
CA SER A 64 -6.35 6.69 -13.22
C SER A 64 -5.77 6.12 -14.52
N MET A 65 -5.94 4.81 -14.78
CA MET A 65 -5.61 4.19 -16.07
C MET A 65 -6.61 4.56 -17.18
N GLY A 66 -7.77 5.12 -16.84
CA GLY A 66 -8.82 5.53 -17.78
C GLY A 66 -10.10 4.71 -17.71
N TYR A 67 -10.21 3.75 -16.78
CA TYR A 67 -11.44 3.00 -16.60
C TYR A 67 -12.54 3.90 -16.03
N LYS A 68 -13.78 3.62 -16.42
CA LYS A 68 -14.97 4.28 -15.86
C LYS A 68 -15.84 3.26 -15.16
N ARG A 69 -16.44 3.65 -14.05
CA ARG A 69 -17.45 2.85 -13.36
C ARG A 69 -18.74 2.84 -14.15
N ASP A 70 -19.22 1.65 -14.43
CA ASP A 70 -20.58 1.38 -14.88
C ASP A 70 -21.48 1.01 -13.69
N ARG A 71 -22.80 1.02 -13.90
CA ARG A 71 -23.82 0.85 -12.84
C ARG A 71 -23.76 -0.53 -12.15
N ASP A 72 -23.23 -1.54 -12.82
CA ASP A 72 -23.26 -2.93 -12.37
C ASP A 72 -21.97 -3.40 -11.65
N GLY A 73 -21.18 -2.47 -11.11
CA GLY A 73 -19.90 -2.82 -10.50
C GLY A 73 -18.89 -3.32 -11.53
N ILE A 74 -18.95 -2.75 -12.73
CA ILE A 74 -18.04 -3.07 -13.84
C ILE A 74 -17.20 -1.82 -14.12
N LEU A 75 -15.90 -2.00 -14.25
CA LEU A 75 -14.97 -0.98 -14.72
C LEU A 75 -14.71 -1.21 -16.21
N VAL A 76 -14.99 -0.20 -17.03
CA VAL A 76 -14.87 -0.30 -18.48
C VAL A 76 -13.87 0.73 -19.01
N LEU A 77 -12.93 0.27 -19.83
CA LEU A 77 -11.99 1.10 -20.56
C LEU A 77 -12.46 1.26 -22.01
N SER A 78 -13.06 2.42 -22.30
CA SER A 78 -13.56 2.75 -23.64
C SER A 78 -12.51 3.47 -24.47
N GLY A 79 -12.40 3.12 -25.75
CA GLY A 79 -11.50 3.81 -26.69
C GLY A 79 -10.04 3.35 -26.64
N PRO A 80 -9.11 4.16 -27.17
CA PRO A 80 -7.67 3.89 -27.11
C PRO A 80 -7.14 4.09 -25.69
N ILE A 81 -6.16 3.27 -25.31
CA ILE A 81 -5.46 3.46 -24.04
C ILE A 81 -4.49 4.64 -24.16
N CYS A 82 -4.21 5.31 -23.05
CA CYS A 82 -3.09 6.25 -22.92
C CYS A 82 -1.91 5.52 -22.26
N PRO A 83 -0.88 5.10 -23.02
CA PRO A 83 0.21 4.28 -22.49
C PRO A 83 0.93 4.94 -21.31
N ASP A 84 1.07 6.26 -21.32
CA ASP A 84 1.74 7.01 -20.24
C ASP A 84 1.00 6.89 -18.91
N ARG A 85 -0.34 7.00 -18.94
CA ARG A 85 -1.17 6.86 -17.72
C ARG A 85 -1.10 5.46 -17.16
N VAL A 86 -1.22 4.44 -18.02
CA VAL A 86 -1.15 3.04 -17.60
C VAL A 86 0.24 2.71 -17.06
N SER A 87 1.29 3.20 -17.72
CA SER A 87 2.68 3.03 -17.28
C SER A 87 2.97 3.73 -15.95
N ALA A 88 2.42 4.92 -15.74
CA ALA A 88 2.53 5.64 -14.47
C ALA A 88 1.89 4.83 -13.32
N VAL A 89 0.66 4.35 -13.49
CA VAL A 89 -0.01 3.53 -12.47
C VAL A 89 0.73 2.21 -12.22
N SER A 90 1.24 1.55 -13.27
CA SER A 90 2.04 0.34 -13.12
C SER A 90 3.31 0.59 -12.29
N ARG A 91 4.01 1.70 -12.57
CA ARG A 91 5.21 2.12 -11.85
C ARG A 91 4.90 2.48 -10.40
N ASP A 92 3.86 3.26 -10.14
CA ASP A 92 3.48 3.67 -8.79
C ASP A 92 3.09 2.45 -7.93
N CYS A 93 2.38 1.48 -8.51
CA CYS A 93 2.08 0.21 -7.86
C CYS A 93 3.36 -0.61 -7.59
N LEU A 94 4.34 -0.61 -8.49
CA LEU A 94 5.64 -1.26 -8.25
C LEU A 94 6.40 -0.60 -7.09
N ILE A 95 6.44 0.73 -7.04
CA ILE A 95 7.06 1.48 -5.94
C ILE A 95 6.34 1.16 -4.63
N ALA A 96 5.01 1.18 -4.61
CA ALA A 96 4.22 0.83 -3.44
C ALA A 96 4.45 -0.63 -2.98
N TYR A 97 4.61 -1.57 -3.92
CA TYR A 97 5.00 -2.94 -3.62
C TYR A 97 6.38 -3.01 -2.93
N VAL A 98 7.38 -2.30 -3.45
CA VAL A 98 8.74 -2.26 -2.87
C VAL A 98 8.73 -1.63 -1.49
N GLU A 99 8.00 -0.52 -1.29
CA GLU A 99 7.83 0.08 0.04
C GLU A 99 7.14 -0.89 1.01
N CYS A 100 6.19 -1.70 0.55
CA CYS A 100 5.63 -2.77 1.39
C CYS A 100 6.69 -3.81 1.78
N GLN A 101 7.68 -4.13 0.93
CA GLN A 101 8.78 -5.02 1.32
C GLN A 101 9.66 -4.39 2.39
N ILE A 102 9.97 -3.09 2.26
CA ILE A 102 10.72 -2.35 3.28
C ILE A 102 9.98 -2.38 4.62
N LEU A 103 8.67 -2.15 4.63
CA LEU A 103 7.86 -2.21 5.83
C LEU A 103 7.88 -3.60 6.48
N LYS A 104 7.90 -4.68 5.67
CA LYS A 104 8.04 -6.05 6.19
C LYS A 104 9.36 -6.25 6.91
N ILE A 105 10.47 -5.85 6.29
CA ILE A 105 11.82 -5.96 6.89
C ILE A 105 11.83 -5.27 8.25
N ILE A 106 11.32 -4.04 8.31
CA ILE A 106 11.24 -3.30 9.58
C ILE A 106 10.37 -4.07 10.57
N TRP A 107 9.14 -4.43 10.21
CA TRP A 107 8.21 -5.08 11.13
C TRP A 107 8.71 -6.45 11.64
N GLU A 108 9.32 -7.27 10.79
CA GLU A 108 9.91 -8.56 11.14
C GLU A 108 11.06 -8.39 12.15
N GLU A 109 11.95 -7.41 11.94
CA GLU A 109 13.07 -7.08 12.84
C GLU A 109 12.63 -6.51 14.20
N LEU A 110 11.51 -5.79 14.24
CA LEU A 110 10.93 -5.32 15.51
C LEU A 110 10.22 -6.46 16.24
N SER A 111 9.50 -7.31 15.49
CA SER A 111 8.77 -8.46 16.04
C SER A 111 9.72 -9.53 16.58
N SER A 112 10.84 -9.78 15.90
CA SER A 112 11.88 -10.73 16.36
C SER A 112 12.56 -10.26 17.65
N ALA A 113 12.61 -8.94 17.88
CA ALA A 113 13.07 -8.34 19.12
C ALA A 113 11.98 -8.28 20.21
N CYS A 114 10.87 -9.01 20.04
CA CYS A 114 9.73 -9.07 20.96
C CYS A 114 9.08 -7.71 21.24
N MET A 115 9.19 -6.74 20.33
CA MET A 115 8.54 -5.45 20.51
C MET A 115 7.07 -5.52 20.09
N ASN A 116 6.20 -4.93 20.92
CA ASN A 116 4.79 -4.81 20.59
C ASN A 116 4.61 -3.60 19.65
N THR A 117 4.68 -3.85 18.34
CA THR A 117 4.56 -2.80 17.30
C THR A 117 3.55 -3.21 16.24
N THR A 118 2.66 -2.28 15.92
CA THR A 118 1.62 -2.44 14.89
C THR A 118 2.12 -2.02 13.51
N TRP A 119 1.50 -2.55 12.46
CA TRP A 119 1.77 -2.11 11.08
C TRP A 119 1.55 -0.62 10.85
N LEU A 120 0.58 -0.02 11.55
CA LEU A 120 0.28 1.40 11.42
C LEU A 120 1.41 2.27 11.99
N GLU A 121 1.97 1.89 13.14
CA GLU A 121 3.11 2.59 13.73
C GLU A 121 4.35 2.53 12.84
N VAL A 122 4.66 1.36 12.28
CA VAL A 122 5.78 1.20 11.34
C VAL A 122 5.59 2.08 10.10
N LEU A 123 4.37 2.11 9.55
CA LEU A 123 4.04 2.91 8.39
C LEU A 123 4.12 4.41 8.66
N GLU A 124 3.55 4.90 9.76
CA GLU A 124 3.59 6.31 10.11
C GLU A 124 5.03 6.76 10.40
N TYR A 125 5.83 5.92 11.06
CA TYR A 125 7.25 6.19 11.25
C TYR A 125 7.97 6.29 9.90
N ARG A 126 7.79 5.32 9.01
CA ARG A 126 8.39 5.31 7.67
C ARG A 126 7.99 6.54 6.86
N ARG A 127 6.75 7.00 6.98
CA ARG A 127 6.25 8.21 6.31
C ARG A 127 6.93 9.49 6.81
N GLY A 128 7.30 9.55 8.10
CA GLY A 128 7.93 10.72 8.72
C GLY A 128 9.46 10.74 8.69
N HIS A 129 10.12 9.65 8.29
CA HIS A 129 11.58 9.51 8.42
C HIS A 129 12.21 8.93 7.15
N ILE A 130 13.03 9.75 6.48
CA ILE A 130 13.85 9.32 5.34
C ILE A 130 15.09 8.62 5.90
N CYS A 131 15.09 7.30 5.90
CA CYS A 131 16.18 6.48 6.45
C CYS A 131 16.22 5.10 5.80
N SER A 132 17.27 4.32 6.08
CA SER A 132 17.29 2.90 5.71
C SER A 132 16.40 2.06 6.65
N PRO A 133 15.99 0.83 6.26
CA PRO A 133 15.25 -0.07 7.13
C PRO A 133 15.98 -0.32 8.48
N GLU A 134 17.30 -0.48 8.45
CA GLU A 134 18.13 -0.73 9.62
C GLU A 134 18.14 0.48 10.57
N GLN A 135 18.24 1.69 9.99
CA GLN A 135 18.16 2.93 10.74
C GLN A 135 16.78 3.14 11.38
N ALA A 136 15.71 2.78 10.67
CA ALA A 136 14.36 2.81 11.20
C ALA A 136 14.21 1.87 12.39
N VAL A 137 14.68 0.62 12.26
CA VAL A 137 14.63 -0.39 13.33
C VAL A 137 15.40 0.08 14.56
N LYS A 138 16.64 0.55 14.37
CA LYS A 138 17.49 1.06 15.44
C LYS A 138 16.80 2.20 16.18
N SER A 139 16.23 3.15 15.46
CA SER A 139 15.55 4.30 16.03
C SER A 139 14.28 3.92 16.80
N PHE A 140 13.51 2.95 16.30
CA PHE A 140 12.36 2.39 17.04
C PHE A 140 12.78 1.77 18.36
N LYS A 141 13.84 0.95 18.35
CA LYS A 141 14.40 0.33 19.56
C LYS A 141 14.80 1.40 20.58
N TYR A 142 15.50 2.45 20.16
CA TYR A 142 15.87 3.54 21.08
C TYR A 142 14.68 4.28 21.66
N LYS A 143 13.65 4.60 20.86
CA LYS A 143 12.46 5.34 21.34
C LYS A 143 11.70 4.59 22.45
N GLN A 144 11.68 3.25 22.43
CA GLN A 144 11.00 2.48 23.49
C GLN A 144 11.88 2.20 24.72
N HIS A 145 13.21 2.21 24.57
CA HIS A 145 14.13 2.04 25.71
C HIS A 145 14.42 3.36 26.45
N GLN A 146 14.04 4.52 25.90
CA GLN A 146 14.09 5.76 26.65
C GLN A 146 13.03 5.74 27.75
N PRO A 147 13.40 5.81 29.05
CA PRO A 147 12.41 6.06 30.10
C PRO A 147 11.75 7.41 29.83
N PRO A 148 10.46 7.59 30.19
CA PRO A 148 9.78 8.87 30.01
C PRO A 148 10.58 9.96 30.74
N GLN A 149 11.26 10.83 30.00
CA GLN A 149 11.95 11.97 30.58
C GLN A 149 10.89 12.97 31.08
N TYR A 150 10.92 13.19 32.39
CA TYR A 150 10.12 14.13 33.20
C TYR A 150 9.62 15.36 32.44
N HIS A 151 8.34 15.36 32.06
CA HIS A 151 7.55 16.56 31.78
C HIS A 151 7.05 17.21 33.09
N GLU A 152 7.88 17.27 34.13
CA GLU A 152 7.53 17.88 35.43
C GLU A 152 8.64 18.79 35.96
N HIS A 153 9.17 19.73 35.16
CA HIS A 153 10.02 20.81 35.71
C HIS A 153 9.70 22.20 35.11
N SER A 154 8.49 22.42 34.58
CA SER A 154 8.06 23.77 34.16
C SER A 154 6.67 24.19 34.66
N ARG A 155 6.15 23.51 35.70
CA ARG A 155 4.87 23.86 36.35
C ARG A 155 4.97 24.06 37.86
N ALA A 156 6.16 24.29 38.39
CA ALA A 156 6.39 24.60 39.81
C ALA A 156 7.24 25.87 40.00
N GLN A 157 7.03 26.88 39.14
CA GLN A 157 7.47 28.26 39.36
C GLN A 157 6.42 29.21 38.76
N MET A 158 5.25 29.26 39.37
CA MET A 158 4.30 30.37 39.34
C MET A 158 3.50 30.35 40.64
#